data_AF-A0A954QJM9-F1
#
_entry.id   AF-A0A954QJM9-F1
#
_cell.length_a   1.000
_cell.length_b   1.000
_cell.length_c   1.000
_cell.angle_alpha   90.00
_cell.angle_beta   90.00
_cell.angle_gamma   90.00
#
_symmetry.space_group_name_H-M   'P 1'
#
loop_
_entity.id
_entity.type
_entity.pdbx_description
1 polymer ?
#
loop_
_entity_poly.entity_id
_entity_poly.type
_entity_poly.pdbx_seq_one_letter_code
_entity_poly.pdbx_strand_id
1 'polypeptide(L)'
;MGSLSWNALSAPHRVAALVICAAGSLFFTGCAREPIPDYVLSEQTQKLPEAHQQQIEKALVHLFGQPTNPRFVKPGEEIEEPAEGDAAAPVVLQSAQFGGVHLEEVQDVLSVRNGAAVYQARCAGCHGITGDGNGPAGKYLRPKPRDYRRGVFKFTSTPYGYKPARADLIRTIRRGAKGTSMPAFPWMSDEDLSNLIDYIISLSQRGEVEYNVALIAETDYEAEDEIEDGDFLDALTDVQEAWETAEHSVVLPVTAQPEYDEETVTAGRTAFLTLGCSKCHGENAKGQTEWLSPEFLADQAALPEAQRIKINYDAWGEPAPAADITARMLHGGRRPIDIYRRIYTGINGTPMPAFGEIDPDTIWHLVHYVVSIVEGGDPVAGVPASSIPDATAALATEDADETPAAEPIDEEPAEEEPVVEETPTEEPAAETPAEEPAADEPVADEPATEEPATEEPAVEEPAAEQPAEEPAAEEPAAAEEPATEEAAPADT
;
A
#
# COMPACT_ATOMS: atom_id res chain seq x y z
N MET A 1 -44.31 -65.95 59.57
CA MET A 1 -43.49 -67.02 60.16
C MET A 1 -42.22 -67.16 59.34
N GLY A 2 -41.04 -67.13 59.97
CA GLY A 2 -39.81 -67.72 59.44
C GLY A 2 -38.86 -66.79 58.66
N SER A 3 -37.93 -66.20 59.40
CA SER A 3 -36.67 -65.61 58.93
C SER A 3 -35.74 -66.65 58.28
N LEU A 4 -35.03 -66.28 57.20
CA LEU A 4 -33.78 -66.95 56.82
C LEU A 4 -32.74 -65.89 56.42
N SER A 5 -31.71 -65.81 57.25
CA SER A 5 -30.49 -65.02 57.10
C SER A 5 -29.60 -65.57 55.99
N TRP A 6 -28.94 -64.70 55.23
CA TRP A 6 -27.76 -65.06 54.44
C TRP A 6 -26.66 -64.03 54.68
N ASN A 7 -25.57 -64.48 55.28
CA ASN A 7 -24.30 -63.78 55.33
C ASN A 7 -23.23 -64.70 54.70
N ALA A 8 -22.46 -64.11 53.78
CA ALA A 8 -21.13 -64.47 53.29
C ALA A 8 -20.94 -65.55 52.18
N LEU A 9 -19.96 -65.20 51.30
CA LEU A 9 -19.31 -65.90 50.17
C LEU A 9 -19.99 -65.74 48.79
N SER A 10 -19.32 -65.46 47.66
CA SER A 10 -17.94 -65.06 47.29
C SER A 10 -17.94 -64.73 45.76
N ALA A 11 -16.99 -63.92 45.28
CA ALA A 11 -16.90 -63.36 43.91
C ALA A 11 -16.85 -64.41 42.75
N PRO A 12 -17.25 -64.09 41.49
CA PRO A 12 -16.44 -63.23 40.62
C PRO A 12 -17.19 -62.48 39.50
N HIS A 13 -17.86 -61.35 39.76
CA HIS A 13 -18.42 -60.48 38.68
C HIS A 13 -18.04 -59.00 38.89
N ARG A 14 -16.74 -58.72 39.09
CA ARG A 14 -16.20 -57.35 39.16
C ARG A 14 -14.90 -57.21 38.36
N VAL A 15 -14.92 -57.53 37.07
CA VAL A 15 -13.83 -57.16 36.14
C VAL A 15 -14.35 -56.54 34.83
N ALA A 16 -15.65 -56.61 34.51
CA ALA A 16 -16.17 -56.13 33.23
C ALA A 16 -16.71 -54.68 33.22
N ALA A 17 -16.47 -53.87 34.25
CA ALA A 17 -17.01 -52.51 34.35
C ALA A 17 -15.95 -51.41 34.50
N LEU A 18 -14.66 -51.71 34.30
CA LEU A 18 -13.57 -50.73 34.46
C LEU A 18 -12.67 -50.59 33.22
N VAL A 19 -13.07 -51.15 32.07
CA VAL A 19 -12.35 -50.98 30.78
C VAL A 19 -13.17 -50.22 29.74
N ILE A 20 -14.47 -49.99 29.96
CA ILE A 20 -15.32 -49.22 29.02
C ILE A 20 -15.40 -47.72 29.37
N CYS A 21 -14.94 -47.29 30.56
CA CYS A 21 -14.88 -45.86 30.91
C CYS A 21 -13.51 -45.20 30.65
N ALA A 22 -12.49 -45.95 30.22
CA ALA A 22 -11.15 -45.39 29.93
C ALA A 22 -10.90 -45.13 28.44
N ALA A 23 -11.80 -45.55 27.54
CA ALA A 23 -11.70 -45.32 26.10
C ALA A 23 -12.65 -44.24 25.56
N GLY A 24 -13.48 -43.63 26.42
CA GLY A 24 -14.50 -42.64 26.06
C GLY A 24 -14.09 -41.17 26.26
N SER A 25 -12.85 -40.90 26.70
CA SER A 25 -12.43 -39.55 27.13
C SER A 25 -11.28 -38.94 26.30
N LEU A 26 -10.97 -39.49 25.12
CA LEU A 26 -9.84 -39.04 24.28
C LEU A 26 -10.23 -38.42 22.94
N PHE A 27 -11.49 -38.00 22.75
CA PHE A 27 -11.94 -37.35 21.50
C PHE A 27 -12.72 -36.04 21.73
N PHE A 28 -12.26 -35.21 22.67
CA PHE A 28 -12.65 -33.79 22.75
C PHE A 28 -11.45 -32.88 23.03
N THR A 29 -10.25 -33.23 22.55
CA THR A 29 -9.27 -32.18 22.22
C THR A 29 -9.79 -31.51 20.96
N GLY A 30 -10.79 -30.63 21.12
CA GLY A 30 -11.12 -29.66 20.10
C GLY A 30 -9.83 -28.95 19.72
N CYS A 31 -9.62 -28.72 18.42
CA CYS A 31 -8.50 -27.92 17.95
C CYS A 31 -8.55 -26.59 18.70
N ALA A 32 -7.71 -26.42 19.73
CA ALA A 32 -7.51 -25.12 20.34
C ALA A 32 -7.04 -24.23 19.19
N ARG A 33 -7.79 -23.16 18.92
CA ARG A 33 -7.40 -22.19 17.90
C ARG A 33 -6.04 -21.66 18.35
N GLU A 34 -5.02 -21.84 17.52
CA GLU A 34 -3.70 -21.29 17.81
C GLU A 34 -3.86 -19.79 18.07
N PRO A 35 -3.18 -19.24 19.09
CA PRO A 35 -3.24 -17.82 19.37
C PRO A 35 -2.79 -17.06 18.11
N ILE A 36 -3.51 -15.99 17.80
CA ILE A 36 -3.14 -15.10 16.70
C ILE A 36 -1.80 -14.46 17.10
N PRO A 37 -0.73 -14.60 16.29
CA PRO A 37 0.56 -14.03 16.65
C PRO A 37 0.51 -12.50 16.56
N ASP A 38 1.36 -11.84 17.33
CA ASP A 38 1.49 -10.38 17.34
C ASP A 38 2.05 -9.84 16.02
N TYR A 39 1.96 -8.52 15.84
CA TYR A 39 2.61 -7.85 14.73
C TYR A 39 4.13 -7.99 14.85
N VAL A 40 4.78 -8.14 13.70
CA VAL A 40 6.23 -8.28 13.58
C VAL A 40 6.80 -6.99 13.00
N LEU A 41 7.77 -6.38 13.69
CA LEU A 41 8.50 -5.21 13.22
C LEU A 41 9.27 -5.48 11.92
N SER A 42 9.48 -4.44 11.12
CA SER A 42 10.20 -4.46 9.87
C SER A 42 11.69 -4.71 10.07
N GLU A 43 12.36 -5.20 9.02
CA GLU A 43 13.80 -5.41 9.06
C GLU A 43 14.56 -4.10 9.29
N GLN A 44 14.02 -2.97 8.83
CA GLN A 44 14.61 -1.65 9.06
C GLN A 44 14.51 -1.28 10.53
N THR A 45 13.33 -1.41 11.13
CA THR A 45 13.11 -1.14 12.56
C THR A 45 13.98 -2.07 13.43
N GLN A 46 14.11 -3.35 13.07
CA GLN A 46 14.94 -4.32 13.80
C GLN A 46 16.45 -3.99 13.80
N LYS A 47 16.92 -3.08 12.92
CA LYS A 47 18.32 -2.62 12.90
C LYS A 47 18.58 -1.48 13.89
N LEU A 48 17.53 -0.82 14.37
CA LEU A 48 17.62 0.28 15.33
C LEU A 48 18.01 -0.22 16.74
N PRO A 49 18.47 0.66 17.63
CA PRO A 49 18.62 0.36 19.06
C PRO A 49 17.35 -0.23 19.67
N GLU A 50 17.50 -1.13 20.65
CA GLU A 50 16.38 -1.82 21.28
C GLU A 50 15.37 -0.85 21.94
N ALA A 51 15.86 0.29 22.44
CA ALA A 51 15.00 1.35 22.98
C ALA A 51 14.06 1.94 21.92
N HIS A 52 14.58 2.29 20.75
CA HIS A 52 13.78 2.79 19.62
C HIS A 52 12.81 1.73 19.11
N GLN A 53 13.23 0.46 19.02
CA GLN A 53 12.34 -0.63 18.64
C GLN A 53 11.13 -0.73 19.58
N GLN A 54 11.35 -0.66 20.89
CA GLN A 54 10.28 -0.72 21.89
C GLN A 54 9.37 0.52 21.84
N GLN A 55 9.92 1.71 21.62
CA GLN A 55 9.13 2.94 21.46
C GLN A 55 8.22 2.85 20.23
N ILE A 56 8.78 2.44 19.08
CA ILE A 56 8.03 2.25 17.84
C ILE A 56 6.94 1.19 18.03
N GLU A 57 7.26 0.03 18.61
CA GLU A 57 6.26 -1.02 18.86
C GLU A 57 5.13 -0.51 19.76
N LYS A 58 5.46 0.18 20.85
CA LYS A 58 4.48 0.75 21.78
C LYS A 58 3.57 1.77 21.09
N ALA A 59 4.15 2.69 20.31
CA ALA A 59 3.39 3.68 19.57
C ALA A 59 2.48 3.04 18.52
N LEU A 60 2.95 2.05 17.77
CA LEU A 60 2.13 1.33 16.78
C LEU A 60 0.97 0.55 17.43
N VAL A 61 1.19 -0.06 18.60
CA VAL A 61 0.11 -0.72 19.35
C VAL A 61 -0.89 0.30 19.88
N HIS A 62 -0.43 1.48 20.30
CA HIS A 62 -1.30 2.56 20.74
C HIS A 62 -2.17 3.09 19.59
N LEU A 63 -1.56 3.38 18.43
CA LEU A 63 -2.22 3.95 17.26
C LEU A 63 -3.10 2.94 16.48
N PHE A 64 -2.64 1.71 16.31
CA PHE A 64 -3.28 0.72 15.42
C PHE A 64 -3.79 -0.54 16.13
N GLY A 65 -3.56 -0.65 17.44
CA GLY A 65 -3.95 -1.81 18.23
C GLY A 65 -3.12 -3.06 17.94
N GLN A 66 -3.69 -4.22 18.28
CA GLN A 66 -3.08 -5.55 18.09
C GLN A 66 -3.86 -6.36 17.05
N PRO A 67 -3.31 -7.46 16.50
CA PRO A 67 -4.03 -8.29 15.53
C PRO A 67 -5.37 -8.84 16.06
N THR A 68 -5.47 -9.08 17.37
CA THR A 68 -6.68 -9.54 18.06
C THR A 68 -7.68 -8.41 18.33
N ASN A 69 -7.21 -7.17 18.35
CA ASN A 69 -7.99 -5.98 18.68
C ASN A 69 -7.45 -4.76 17.92
N PRO A 70 -7.61 -4.72 16.58
CA PRO A 70 -7.09 -3.62 15.79
C PRO A 70 -7.90 -2.36 16.02
N ARG A 71 -7.25 -1.22 15.83
CA ARG A 71 -7.80 0.13 15.95
C ARG A 71 -7.39 0.94 14.73
N PHE A 72 -8.15 1.98 14.46
CA PHE A 72 -7.86 2.95 13.43
C PHE A 72 -8.08 4.33 14.05
N VAL A 73 -7.00 5.07 14.22
CA VAL A 73 -7.03 6.43 14.78
C VAL A 73 -7.12 7.41 13.62
N LYS A 74 -8.10 8.31 13.63
CA LYS A 74 -8.21 9.37 12.63
C LYS A 74 -7.30 10.57 12.98
N PRO A 75 -6.93 11.41 12.00
CA PRO A 75 -6.19 12.62 12.30
C PRO A 75 -7.01 13.54 13.23
N GLY A 76 -6.40 13.99 14.32
CA GLY A 76 -7.02 14.92 15.29
C GLY A 76 -7.90 14.27 16.38
N GLU A 77 -7.98 12.95 16.45
CA GLU A 77 -8.67 12.23 17.53
C GLU A 77 -7.76 12.14 18.77
N GLU A 78 -8.26 12.52 19.96
CA GLU A 78 -7.51 12.36 21.21
C GLU A 78 -7.28 10.86 21.46
N ILE A 79 -6.01 10.45 21.47
CA ILE A 79 -5.67 9.04 21.70
C ILE A 79 -5.75 8.76 23.20
N GLU A 80 -6.89 8.26 23.68
CA GLU A 80 -7.01 7.83 25.07
C GLU A 80 -6.11 6.61 25.33
N GLU A 81 -5.33 6.64 26.42
CA GLU A 81 -4.53 5.48 26.82
C GLU A 81 -5.44 4.26 27.03
N PRO A 82 -5.09 3.08 26.48
CA PRO A 82 -5.87 1.88 26.72
C PRO A 82 -5.88 1.58 28.22
N ALA A 83 -7.06 1.43 28.83
CA ALA A 83 -7.15 1.11 30.24
C ALA A 83 -6.40 -0.20 30.53
N GLU A 84 -5.64 -0.24 31.63
CA GLU A 84 -4.86 -1.41 32.04
C GLU A 84 -5.76 -2.66 32.10
N GLY A 85 -5.59 -3.57 31.13
CA GLY A 85 -6.38 -4.81 31.00
C GLY A 85 -7.22 -4.96 29.73
N ASP A 86 -7.33 -3.92 28.89
CA ASP A 86 -8.19 -3.91 27.70
C ASP A 86 -7.62 -4.60 26.45
N ALA A 87 -6.43 -5.20 26.54
CA ALA A 87 -5.85 -6.01 25.47
C ALA A 87 -6.66 -7.28 25.14
N ALA A 88 -7.65 -7.65 25.96
CA ALA A 88 -8.42 -8.90 25.81
C ALA A 88 -9.95 -8.75 25.92
N ALA A 89 -10.49 -7.56 26.18
CA ALA A 89 -11.94 -7.39 26.24
C ALA A 89 -12.49 -7.15 24.82
N PRO A 90 -13.46 -7.95 24.33
CA PRO A 90 -14.27 -7.49 23.22
C PRO A 90 -14.90 -6.17 23.67
N VAL A 91 -14.77 -5.09 22.89
CA VAL A 91 -15.66 -3.94 23.04
C VAL A 91 -17.04 -4.45 22.67
N VAL A 92 -17.70 -5.02 23.67
CA VAL A 92 -19.10 -5.36 23.59
C VAL A 92 -19.80 -4.01 23.59
N LEU A 93 -20.06 -3.48 22.40
CA LEU A 93 -21.16 -2.53 22.22
C LEU A 93 -22.46 -3.32 22.43
N GLN A 94 -22.69 -3.73 23.68
CA GLN A 94 -24.03 -4.00 24.15
C GLN A 94 -24.69 -2.64 24.11
N SER A 95 -25.54 -2.47 23.11
CA SER A 95 -26.57 -1.44 23.01
C SER A 95 -27.01 -0.92 24.40
N ALA A 96 -26.33 0.10 24.91
CA ALA A 96 -26.66 0.78 26.15
C ALA A 96 -25.83 2.07 26.29
N GLN A 97 -26.46 3.15 25.82
CA GLN A 97 -26.33 4.53 26.28
C GLN A 97 -25.00 5.30 26.06
N PHE A 98 -25.02 6.10 24.98
CA PHE A 98 -24.69 7.53 24.90
C PHE A 98 -23.84 8.16 26.00
N GLY A 99 -22.64 8.56 25.60
CA GLY A 99 -21.75 9.52 26.26
C GLY A 99 -20.60 9.87 25.33
N GLY A 100 -20.84 10.78 24.37
CA GLY A 100 -19.77 11.40 23.56
C GLY A 100 -19.31 10.67 22.30
N VAL A 101 -19.39 9.34 22.20
CA VAL A 101 -18.84 8.63 21.03
C VAL A 101 -19.73 8.83 19.79
N HIS A 102 -19.14 9.38 18.72
CA HIS A 102 -19.84 9.61 17.45
C HIS A 102 -20.14 8.27 16.74
N LEU A 103 -21.33 8.13 16.16
CA LEU A 103 -21.77 6.89 15.48
C LEU A 103 -20.83 6.45 14.34
N GLU A 104 -20.14 7.40 13.70
CA GLU A 104 -19.14 7.14 12.65
C GLU A 104 -17.87 6.49 13.21
N GLU A 105 -17.38 6.96 14.35
CA GLU A 105 -16.19 6.42 15.04
C GLU A 105 -16.40 4.95 15.48
N VAL A 106 -17.61 4.65 15.97
CA VAL A 106 -18.04 3.28 16.30
C VAL A 106 -18.07 2.38 15.06
N GLN A 107 -18.50 2.92 13.91
CA GLN A 107 -18.58 2.15 12.67
C GLN A 107 -17.19 1.81 12.11
N ASP A 108 -16.23 2.72 12.21
CA ASP A 108 -14.87 2.52 11.71
C ASP A 108 -14.11 1.47 12.55
N VAL A 109 -14.23 1.52 13.88
CA VAL A 109 -13.63 0.51 14.76
C VAL A 109 -14.24 -0.88 14.54
N LEU A 110 -15.56 -0.96 14.33
CA LEU A 110 -16.23 -2.21 14.01
C LEU A 110 -15.84 -2.74 12.62
N SER A 111 -15.67 -1.84 11.64
CA SER A 111 -15.24 -2.17 10.28
C SER A 111 -13.87 -2.86 10.31
N VAL A 112 -12.88 -2.24 10.95
CA VAL A 112 -11.49 -2.74 10.98
C VAL A 112 -11.39 -4.08 11.74
N ARG A 113 -12.16 -4.26 12.84
CA ARG A 113 -12.22 -5.55 13.56
C ARG A 113 -12.84 -6.67 12.73
N ASN A 114 -13.96 -6.39 12.06
CA ASN A 114 -14.60 -7.36 11.18
C ASN A 114 -13.66 -7.70 10.00
N GLY A 115 -13.00 -6.69 9.45
CA GLY A 115 -11.98 -6.81 8.42
C GLY A 115 -10.82 -7.71 8.83
N ALA A 116 -10.30 -7.54 10.04
CA ALA A 116 -9.24 -8.37 10.59
C ALA A 116 -9.64 -9.84 10.69
N ALA A 117 -10.87 -10.14 11.12
CA ALA A 117 -11.38 -11.51 11.15
C ALA A 117 -11.43 -12.15 9.75
N VAL A 118 -11.88 -11.39 8.74
CA VAL A 118 -11.89 -11.82 7.34
C VAL A 118 -10.45 -12.03 6.83
N TYR A 119 -9.56 -11.07 7.10
CA TYR A 119 -8.17 -11.10 6.68
C TYR A 119 -7.41 -12.30 7.27
N GLN A 120 -7.53 -12.54 8.57
CA GLN A 120 -6.90 -13.68 9.22
C GLN A 120 -7.38 -15.01 8.63
N ALA A 121 -8.68 -15.10 8.33
CA ALA A 121 -9.27 -16.31 7.78
C ALA A 121 -8.88 -16.59 6.31
N ARG A 122 -8.52 -15.56 5.54
CA ARG A 122 -8.42 -15.68 4.06
C ARG A 122 -7.13 -15.15 3.44
N CYS A 123 -6.44 -14.21 4.09
CA CYS A 123 -5.35 -13.43 3.51
C CYS A 123 -4.01 -13.67 4.23
N ALA A 124 -4.04 -13.74 5.56
CA ALA A 124 -2.83 -13.83 6.40
C ALA A 124 -1.95 -15.05 6.12
N GLY A 125 -2.54 -16.15 5.63
CA GLY A 125 -1.78 -17.34 5.22
C GLY A 125 -0.74 -17.06 4.14
N CYS A 126 -1.00 -16.09 3.27
CA CYS A 126 -0.06 -15.62 2.23
C CYS A 126 0.58 -14.29 2.62
N HIS A 127 -0.23 -13.31 3.02
CA HIS A 127 0.24 -11.94 3.25
C HIS A 127 0.86 -11.68 4.63
N GLY A 128 0.84 -12.66 5.54
CA GLY A 128 1.33 -12.48 6.91
C GLY A 128 0.32 -11.73 7.79
N ILE A 129 0.49 -11.74 9.10
CA ILE A 129 -0.43 -11.04 10.02
C ILE A 129 -0.21 -9.52 9.99
N THR A 130 1.05 -9.08 9.87
CA THR A 130 1.43 -7.67 9.67
C THR A 130 1.23 -7.18 8.24
N GLY A 131 0.79 -8.04 7.31
CA GLY A 131 0.70 -7.66 5.89
C GLY A 131 2.06 -7.52 5.18
N ASP A 132 3.10 -8.17 5.69
CA ASP A 132 4.48 -8.11 5.19
C ASP A 132 4.76 -9.03 3.99
N GLY A 133 3.76 -9.77 3.52
CA GLY A 133 3.91 -10.74 2.44
C GLY A 133 4.58 -12.06 2.85
N ASN A 134 4.92 -12.25 4.12
CA ASN A 134 5.68 -13.42 4.61
C ASN A 134 4.83 -14.41 5.42
N GLY A 135 3.55 -14.54 5.07
CA GLY A 135 2.68 -15.58 5.62
C GLY A 135 3.27 -16.99 5.40
N PRO A 136 2.83 -18.01 6.16
CA PRO A 136 3.38 -19.36 6.06
C PRO A 136 3.46 -19.92 4.64
N ALA A 137 2.48 -19.60 3.78
CA ALA A 137 2.51 -19.93 2.37
C ALA A 137 3.32 -18.92 1.54
N GLY A 138 3.26 -17.63 1.87
CA GLY A 138 3.88 -16.53 1.12
C GLY A 138 5.36 -16.71 0.85
N LYS A 139 6.10 -17.30 1.79
CA LYS A 139 7.53 -17.63 1.68
C LYS A 139 7.89 -18.49 0.47
N TYR A 140 6.94 -19.23 -0.08
CA TYR A 140 7.13 -20.17 -1.18
C TYR A 140 6.48 -19.71 -2.50
N LEU A 141 5.82 -18.55 -2.52
CA LEU A 141 5.09 -18.08 -3.69
C LEU A 141 5.97 -17.19 -4.57
N ARG A 142 5.85 -17.40 -5.89
CA ARG A 142 6.46 -16.56 -6.92
C ARG A 142 5.37 -16.19 -7.93
N PRO A 143 5.07 -14.89 -8.16
CA PRO A 143 5.60 -13.73 -7.42
C PRO A 143 5.20 -13.75 -5.94
N LYS A 144 5.98 -13.08 -5.09
CA LYS A 144 5.66 -12.96 -3.66
C LYS A 144 4.34 -12.21 -3.45
N PRO A 145 3.59 -12.52 -2.38
CA PRO A 145 2.47 -11.70 -1.95
C PRO A 145 2.93 -10.26 -1.69
N ARG A 146 2.05 -9.29 -1.93
CA ARG A 146 2.34 -7.88 -1.68
C ARG A 146 2.60 -7.65 -0.18
N ASP A 147 3.73 -7.02 0.12
CA ASP A 147 3.99 -6.34 1.39
C ASP A 147 3.32 -4.96 1.35
N TYR A 148 2.37 -4.73 2.25
CA TYR A 148 1.60 -3.48 2.33
C TYR A 148 2.35 -2.38 3.07
N ARG A 149 3.34 -2.71 3.89
CA ARG A 149 3.92 -1.79 4.89
C ARG A 149 4.66 -0.59 4.29
N ARG A 150 4.89 -0.58 2.98
CA ARG A 150 5.49 0.57 2.28
C ARG A 150 4.45 1.45 1.57
N GLY A 151 3.16 1.11 1.63
CA GLY A 151 2.11 1.83 0.90
C GLY A 151 2.20 1.74 -0.63
N VAL A 152 3.06 0.87 -1.17
CA VAL A 152 3.30 0.76 -2.62
C VAL A 152 2.45 -0.36 -3.21
N PHE A 153 1.44 -0.01 -4.01
CA PHE A 153 0.56 -0.97 -4.69
C PHE A 153 0.76 -0.95 -6.20
N LYS A 154 0.91 -2.11 -6.84
CA LYS A 154 1.25 -2.21 -8.28
C LYS A 154 0.10 -1.83 -9.22
N PHE A 155 -1.15 -2.14 -8.85
CA PHE A 155 -2.30 -2.08 -9.77
C PHE A 155 -3.31 -1.00 -9.36
N THR A 156 -2.88 0.25 -9.48
CA THR A 156 -3.63 1.45 -9.12
C THR A 156 -4.37 2.07 -10.31
N SER A 157 -5.21 3.04 -10.02
CA SER A 157 -5.82 3.96 -10.97
C SER A 157 -5.35 5.40 -10.78
N THR A 158 -4.50 5.64 -9.80
CA THR A 158 -3.89 6.92 -9.42
C THR A 158 -2.51 7.10 -10.09
N PRO A 159 -1.93 8.31 -10.08
CA PRO A 159 -0.61 8.59 -10.63
C PRO A 159 0.50 7.69 -10.06
N TYR A 160 1.64 7.67 -10.74
CA TYR A 160 2.80 6.92 -10.25
C TYR A 160 3.21 7.42 -8.86
N GLY A 161 3.51 6.49 -7.95
CA GLY A 161 3.89 6.80 -6.57
C GLY A 161 2.72 7.09 -5.61
N TYR A 162 1.51 7.36 -6.11
CA TYR A 162 0.33 7.58 -5.25
C TYR A 162 -0.17 6.27 -4.64
N LYS A 163 -0.92 6.39 -3.54
CA LYS A 163 -1.65 5.27 -2.92
C LYS A 163 -2.75 4.75 -3.88
N PRO A 164 -3.22 3.51 -3.74
CA PRO A 164 -4.37 3.03 -4.50
C PRO A 164 -5.64 3.74 -4.04
N ALA A 165 -6.53 4.07 -4.96
CA ALA A 165 -7.92 4.39 -4.59
C ALA A 165 -8.59 3.14 -4.02
N ARG A 166 -9.60 3.32 -3.17
CA ARG A 166 -10.38 2.23 -2.56
C ARG A 166 -10.92 1.26 -3.62
N ALA A 167 -11.40 1.81 -4.74
CA ALA A 167 -11.91 1.04 -5.87
C ALA A 167 -10.86 0.09 -6.49
N ASP A 168 -9.57 0.42 -6.43
CA ASP A 168 -8.49 -0.45 -6.93
C ASP A 168 -8.30 -1.68 -6.05
N LEU A 169 -8.37 -1.51 -4.73
CA LEU A 169 -8.28 -2.61 -3.78
C LEU A 169 -9.49 -3.54 -3.92
N ILE A 170 -10.70 -2.98 -3.99
CA ILE A 170 -11.95 -3.72 -4.26
C ILE A 170 -11.80 -4.55 -5.54
N ARG A 171 -11.37 -3.91 -6.64
CA ARG A 171 -11.18 -4.57 -7.93
C ARG A 171 -10.17 -5.70 -7.85
N THR A 172 -9.03 -5.46 -7.18
CA THR A 172 -7.96 -6.44 -7.03
C THR A 172 -8.42 -7.67 -6.25
N ILE A 173 -9.16 -7.49 -5.15
CA ILE A 173 -9.66 -8.62 -4.35
C ILE A 173 -10.75 -9.39 -5.10
N ARG A 174 -11.71 -8.70 -5.73
CA ARG A 174 -12.79 -9.37 -6.47
C ARG A 174 -12.28 -10.19 -7.65
N ARG A 175 -11.24 -9.70 -8.35
CA ARG A 175 -10.74 -10.32 -9.58
C ARG A 175 -9.51 -11.20 -9.37
N GLY A 176 -8.85 -11.06 -8.23
CA GLY A 176 -7.53 -11.64 -7.99
C GLY A 176 -6.48 -11.01 -8.91
N ALA A 177 -5.24 -11.50 -8.80
CA ALA A 177 -4.18 -11.17 -9.74
C ALA A 177 -3.91 -12.40 -10.63
N LYS A 178 -4.52 -12.41 -11.82
CA LYS A 178 -4.46 -13.55 -12.75
C LYS A 178 -3.02 -13.95 -13.06
N GLY A 179 -2.70 -15.25 -13.05
CA GLY A 179 -1.33 -15.72 -13.28
C GLY A 179 -0.44 -15.66 -12.03
N THR A 180 -0.99 -15.31 -10.87
CA THR A 180 -0.33 -15.39 -9.56
C THR A 180 -1.13 -16.32 -8.64
N SER A 181 -0.64 -16.50 -7.41
CA SER A 181 -1.35 -17.26 -6.37
C SER A 181 -2.42 -16.44 -5.63
N MET A 182 -2.67 -15.17 -6.00
CA MET A 182 -3.73 -14.36 -5.41
C MET A 182 -5.08 -14.69 -6.07
N PRO A 183 -5.97 -15.45 -5.40
CA PRO A 183 -7.23 -15.87 -5.99
C PRO A 183 -8.23 -14.70 -6.09
N ALA A 184 -9.27 -14.91 -6.87
CA ALA A 184 -10.41 -13.99 -6.95
C ALA A 184 -11.39 -14.29 -5.82
N PHE A 185 -11.99 -13.25 -5.22
CA PHE A 185 -13.05 -13.37 -4.22
C PHE A 185 -14.38 -12.73 -4.68
N PRO A 186 -14.94 -13.12 -5.85
CA PRO A 186 -16.16 -12.50 -6.37
C PRO A 186 -17.41 -12.80 -5.52
N TRP A 187 -17.37 -13.83 -4.68
CA TRP A 187 -18.47 -14.26 -3.81
C TRP A 187 -18.50 -13.56 -2.43
N MET A 188 -17.49 -12.76 -2.11
CA MET A 188 -17.45 -12.01 -0.86
C MET A 188 -18.55 -10.95 -0.85
N SER A 189 -19.24 -10.81 0.28
CA SER A 189 -20.26 -9.78 0.46
C SER A 189 -19.63 -8.38 0.37
N ASP A 190 -20.42 -7.38 -0.01
CA ASP A 190 -19.91 -6.00 -0.14
C ASP A 190 -19.48 -5.44 1.21
N GLU A 191 -20.17 -5.83 2.28
CA GLU A 191 -19.83 -5.46 3.67
C GLU A 191 -18.51 -6.10 4.12
N ASP A 192 -18.35 -7.44 3.98
CA ASP A 192 -17.09 -8.11 4.33
C ASP A 192 -15.92 -7.57 3.51
N LEU A 193 -16.16 -7.26 2.24
CA LEU A 193 -15.15 -6.68 1.37
C LEU A 193 -14.77 -5.27 1.82
N SER A 194 -15.74 -4.42 2.13
CA SER A 194 -15.48 -3.07 2.65
C SER A 194 -14.66 -3.13 3.94
N ASN A 195 -15.10 -3.94 4.90
CA ASN A 195 -14.40 -4.14 6.18
C ASN A 195 -12.97 -4.66 5.96
N LEU A 196 -12.78 -5.61 5.05
CA LEU A 196 -11.47 -6.12 4.66
C LEU A 196 -10.59 -5.03 4.06
N ILE A 197 -11.14 -4.14 3.22
CA ILE A 197 -10.39 -3.02 2.66
C ILE A 197 -9.94 -2.07 3.76
N ASP A 198 -10.82 -1.70 4.69
CA ASP A 198 -10.46 -0.81 5.81
C ASP A 198 -9.31 -1.39 6.64
N TYR A 199 -9.35 -2.70 6.91
CA TYR A 199 -8.25 -3.36 7.59
C TYR A 199 -6.95 -3.41 6.77
N ILE A 200 -7.01 -3.60 5.45
CA ILE A 200 -5.82 -3.56 4.58
C ILE A 200 -5.20 -2.14 4.55
N ILE A 201 -6.04 -1.10 4.50
CA ILE A 201 -5.59 0.29 4.56
C ILE A 201 -4.93 0.54 5.92
N SER A 202 -5.56 0.13 7.02
CA SER A 202 -5.00 0.22 8.38
C SER A 202 -3.63 -0.49 8.50
N LEU A 203 -3.50 -1.71 7.96
CA LEU A 203 -2.21 -2.43 7.93
C LEU A 203 -1.13 -1.70 7.12
N SER A 204 -1.53 -1.08 5.99
CA SER A 204 -0.62 -0.28 5.18
C SER A 204 -0.15 0.94 5.96
N GLN A 205 -1.09 1.74 6.47
CA GLN A 205 -0.78 2.95 7.23
C GLN A 205 0.10 2.64 8.45
N ARG A 206 -0.22 1.59 9.21
CA ARG A 206 0.61 1.11 10.33
C ARG A 206 2.05 0.87 9.89
N GLY A 207 2.25 0.14 8.79
CA GLY A 207 3.57 -0.16 8.29
C GLY A 207 4.31 1.05 7.71
N GLU A 208 3.58 1.99 7.13
CA GLU A 208 4.14 3.23 6.58
C GLU A 208 4.63 4.17 7.68
N VAL A 209 3.84 4.33 8.75
CA VAL A 209 4.26 5.05 9.97
C VAL A 209 5.50 4.40 10.57
N GLU A 210 5.49 3.07 10.72
CA GLU A 210 6.65 2.31 11.20
C GLU A 210 7.90 2.57 10.34
N TYR A 211 7.76 2.56 9.01
CA TYR A 211 8.85 2.79 8.07
C TYR A 211 9.39 4.22 8.13
N ASN A 212 8.50 5.21 8.17
CA ASN A 212 8.85 6.63 8.20
C ASN A 212 9.56 6.98 9.52
N VAL A 213 9.00 6.56 10.66
CA VAL A 213 9.62 6.81 11.97
C VAL A 213 10.94 6.03 12.10
N ALA A 214 11.03 4.82 11.57
CA ALA A 214 12.30 4.09 11.59
C ALA A 214 13.39 4.78 10.75
N LEU A 215 13.02 5.49 9.68
CA LEU A 215 13.95 6.30 8.90
C LEU A 215 14.39 7.54 9.67
N ILE A 216 13.45 8.26 10.27
CA ILE A 216 13.73 9.44 11.12
C ILE A 216 14.64 9.05 12.29
N ALA A 217 14.31 7.97 13.00
CA ALA A 217 15.13 7.46 14.10
C ALA A 217 16.55 7.08 13.68
N GLU A 218 16.73 6.57 12.45
CA GLU A 218 18.06 6.24 11.92
C GLU A 218 18.88 7.47 11.56
N THR A 219 18.24 8.56 11.11
CA THR A 219 18.94 9.76 10.62
C THR A 219 19.13 10.84 11.66
N ASP A 220 18.17 10.99 12.57
CA ASP A 220 18.01 12.21 13.38
C ASP A 220 18.24 11.96 14.88
N TYR A 221 18.27 10.70 15.32
CA TYR A 221 18.38 10.32 16.72
C TYR A 221 19.61 9.45 17.00
N GLU A 222 20.31 9.74 18.08
CA GLU A 222 21.35 8.85 18.60
C GLU A 222 20.71 7.68 19.37
N ALA A 223 21.52 6.66 19.68
CA ALA A 223 21.00 5.41 20.24
C ALA A 223 20.38 5.55 21.65
N GLU A 224 20.76 6.60 22.38
CA GLU A 224 20.27 6.90 23.72
C GLU A 224 19.09 7.87 23.75
N ASP A 225 18.79 8.54 22.64
CA ASP A 225 17.74 9.55 22.57
C ASP A 225 16.36 8.91 22.44
N GLU A 226 15.33 9.57 22.98
CA GLU A 226 13.94 9.15 22.79
C GLU A 226 13.37 9.80 21.53
N ILE A 227 12.64 9.02 20.72
CA ILE A 227 11.94 9.54 19.55
C ILE A 227 10.79 10.41 20.05
N GLU A 228 10.68 11.63 19.53
CA GLU A 228 9.64 12.56 19.93
C GLU A 228 8.25 12.07 19.48
N ASP A 229 7.24 12.23 20.34
CA ASP A 229 5.84 11.88 20.00
C ASP A 229 5.35 12.62 18.74
N GLY A 230 5.91 13.82 18.47
CA GLY A 230 5.64 14.61 17.27
C GLY A 230 5.98 13.86 15.97
N ASP A 231 7.09 13.12 15.92
CA ASP A 231 7.49 12.39 14.73
C ASP A 231 6.50 11.27 14.36
N PHE A 232 5.88 10.64 15.37
CA PHE A 232 4.85 9.64 15.14
C PHE A 232 3.56 10.26 14.60
N LEU A 233 3.18 11.44 15.11
CA LEU A 233 1.98 12.16 14.68
C LEU A 233 2.15 12.75 13.28
N ASP A 234 3.31 13.31 12.97
CA ASP A 234 3.63 13.83 11.65
C ASP A 234 3.65 12.70 10.62
N ALA A 235 4.33 11.57 10.94
CA ALA A 235 4.32 10.41 10.07
C ALA A 235 2.91 9.83 9.84
N LEU A 236 2.05 9.82 10.87
CA LEU A 236 0.65 9.39 10.73
C LEU A 236 -0.14 10.34 9.83
N THR A 237 0.00 11.64 10.04
CA THR A 237 -0.72 12.68 9.30
C THR A 237 -0.34 12.64 7.82
N ASP A 238 0.96 12.63 7.50
CA ASP A 238 1.47 12.54 6.13
C ASP A 238 0.93 11.31 5.40
N VAL A 239 0.92 10.17 6.10
CA VAL A 239 0.40 8.90 5.55
C VAL A 239 -1.09 9.03 5.27
N GLN A 240 -1.88 9.56 6.21
CA GLN A 240 -3.32 9.70 6.06
C GLN A 240 -3.69 10.66 4.94
N GLU A 241 -3.03 11.82 4.85
CA GLU A 241 -3.22 12.78 3.75
C GLU A 241 -2.88 12.17 2.38
N ALA A 242 -1.82 11.35 2.29
CA ALA A 242 -1.48 10.66 1.05
C ALA A 242 -2.55 9.65 0.63
N TRP A 243 -3.19 8.95 1.58
CA TRP A 243 -4.30 8.04 1.32
C TRP A 243 -5.58 8.78 0.91
N GLU A 244 -5.89 9.91 1.54
CA GLU A 244 -7.05 10.74 1.19
C GLU A 244 -6.90 11.40 -0.18
N THR A 245 -5.72 11.95 -0.47
CA THR A 245 -5.39 12.56 -1.77
C THR A 245 -5.55 11.55 -2.91
N ALA A 246 -5.14 10.30 -2.68
CA ALA A 246 -5.22 9.25 -3.69
C ALA A 246 -6.67 8.91 -4.10
N GLU A 247 -7.64 8.97 -3.19
CA GLU A 247 -9.04 8.68 -3.50
C GLU A 247 -9.62 9.65 -4.56
N HIS A 248 -9.10 10.87 -4.57
CA HIS A 248 -9.54 11.95 -5.47
C HIS A 248 -8.66 12.09 -6.72
N SER A 249 -7.58 11.33 -6.83
CA SER A 249 -6.56 11.47 -7.88
C SER A 249 -6.67 10.39 -8.96
N VAL A 250 -7.88 9.98 -9.34
CA VAL A 250 -8.06 8.91 -10.33
C VAL A 250 -7.67 9.39 -11.73
N VAL A 251 -6.72 8.70 -12.37
CA VAL A 251 -6.28 8.97 -13.74
C VAL A 251 -7.37 8.55 -14.73
N LEU A 252 -7.78 9.52 -15.53
CA LEU A 252 -8.69 9.37 -16.66
C LEU A 252 -7.89 9.49 -17.98
N PRO A 253 -8.33 8.82 -19.05
CA PRO A 253 -7.70 9.00 -20.36
C PRO A 253 -7.81 10.44 -20.85
N VAL A 254 -6.70 10.96 -21.39
CA VAL A 254 -6.63 12.32 -21.93
C VAL A 254 -7.49 12.48 -23.19
N THR A 255 -7.50 11.46 -24.05
CA THR A 255 -8.36 11.39 -25.25
C THR A 255 -9.35 10.23 -25.15
N ALA A 256 -10.46 10.34 -25.87
CA ALA A 256 -11.42 9.24 -26.00
C ALA A 256 -10.77 8.04 -26.70
N GLN A 257 -11.17 6.82 -26.31
CA GLN A 257 -10.67 5.62 -26.99
C GLN A 257 -11.10 5.64 -28.47
N PRO A 258 -10.16 5.57 -29.43
CA PRO A 258 -10.48 5.49 -30.84
C PRO A 258 -11.17 4.15 -31.18
N GLU A 259 -11.74 4.05 -32.38
CA GLU A 259 -12.32 2.79 -32.85
C GLU A 259 -11.23 1.70 -32.93
N TYR A 260 -11.57 0.48 -32.51
CA TYR A 260 -10.65 -0.65 -32.55
C TYR A 260 -10.66 -1.29 -33.94
N ASP A 261 -9.52 -1.21 -34.64
CA ASP A 261 -9.36 -1.74 -36.00
C ASP A 261 -7.90 -2.18 -36.28
N GLU A 262 -7.64 -2.66 -37.50
CA GLU A 262 -6.31 -3.16 -37.90
C GLU A 262 -5.26 -2.02 -37.99
N GLU A 263 -5.68 -0.81 -38.32
CA GLU A 263 -4.80 0.36 -38.46
C GLU A 263 -4.25 0.78 -37.10
N THR A 264 -5.13 0.95 -36.11
CA THR A 264 -4.79 1.29 -34.73
C THR A 264 -3.94 0.20 -34.06
N VAL A 265 -4.21 -1.08 -34.34
CA VAL A 265 -3.37 -2.21 -33.88
C VAL A 265 -1.97 -2.14 -34.51
N THR A 266 -1.87 -1.82 -35.80
CA THR A 266 -0.60 -1.71 -36.51
C THR A 266 0.24 -0.52 -36.04
N ALA A 267 -0.40 0.63 -35.82
CA ALA A 267 0.22 1.80 -35.21
C ALA A 267 0.74 1.46 -33.80
N GLY A 268 -0.05 0.73 -33.01
CA GLY A 268 0.33 0.28 -31.67
C GLY A 268 1.53 -0.64 -31.67
N ARG A 269 1.59 -1.60 -32.60
CA ARG A 269 2.75 -2.48 -32.74
C ARG A 269 4.01 -1.70 -33.12
N THR A 270 3.86 -0.72 -34.00
CA THR A 270 4.97 0.15 -34.40
C THR A 270 5.49 0.90 -33.18
N ALA A 271 4.62 1.56 -32.43
CA ALA A 271 4.96 2.26 -31.19
C ALA A 271 5.62 1.33 -30.16
N PHE A 272 5.13 0.09 -29.99
CA PHE A 272 5.69 -0.87 -29.05
C PHE A 272 7.14 -1.24 -29.38
N LEU A 273 7.48 -1.31 -30.67
CA LEU A 273 8.83 -1.62 -31.14
C LEU A 273 9.75 -0.40 -31.08
N THR A 274 9.22 0.81 -31.28
CA THR A 274 10.04 2.04 -31.36
C THR A 274 10.23 2.74 -30.02
N LEU A 275 9.23 2.74 -29.13
CA LEU A 275 9.26 3.43 -27.85
C LEU A 275 9.97 2.64 -26.73
N GLY A 276 10.64 1.54 -27.09
CA GLY A 276 11.47 0.76 -26.17
C GLY A 276 10.72 -0.28 -25.34
N CYS A 277 9.40 -0.47 -25.50
CA CYS A 277 8.65 -1.51 -24.79
C CYS A 277 9.20 -2.92 -25.07
N SER A 278 9.63 -3.16 -26.31
CA SER A 278 10.28 -4.40 -26.76
C SER A 278 11.59 -4.73 -26.04
N LYS A 279 12.27 -3.74 -25.44
CA LYS A 279 13.52 -3.95 -24.66
C LYS A 279 13.29 -4.77 -23.40
N CYS A 280 12.06 -4.80 -22.86
CA CYS A 280 11.71 -5.63 -21.71
C CYS A 280 10.68 -6.69 -22.08
N HIS A 281 9.70 -6.37 -22.93
CA HIS A 281 8.65 -7.31 -23.32
C HIS A 281 9.01 -8.22 -24.50
N GLY A 282 10.14 -7.98 -25.17
CA GLY A 282 10.56 -8.68 -26.39
C GLY A 282 9.73 -8.28 -27.61
N GLU A 283 10.28 -8.40 -28.81
CA GLU A 283 9.55 -8.08 -30.06
C GLU A 283 8.32 -8.97 -30.29
N ASN A 284 8.32 -10.16 -29.69
CA ASN A 284 7.23 -11.13 -29.73
C ASN A 284 6.26 -10.99 -28.54
N ALA A 285 6.44 -9.97 -27.69
CA ALA A 285 5.63 -9.68 -26.51
C ALA A 285 5.58 -10.80 -25.45
N LYS A 286 6.55 -11.73 -25.43
CA LYS A 286 6.62 -12.84 -24.47
C LYS A 286 7.26 -12.49 -23.13
N GLY A 287 7.77 -11.27 -22.98
CA GLY A 287 8.65 -10.91 -21.86
C GLY A 287 10.07 -11.43 -22.10
N GLN A 288 11.06 -10.59 -21.86
CA GLN A 288 12.45 -11.03 -21.87
C GLN A 288 12.75 -11.76 -20.56
N THR A 289 12.93 -13.08 -20.65
CA THR A 289 13.30 -13.93 -19.51
C THR A 289 14.79 -14.22 -19.45
N GLU A 290 15.58 -13.74 -20.42
CA GLU A 290 17.03 -13.97 -20.48
C GLU A 290 17.74 -13.43 -19.23
N TRP A 291 17.29 -12.28 -18.74
CA TRP A 291 17.73 -11.65 -17.49
C TRP A 291 17.29 -12.37 -16.20
N LEU A 292 16.57 -13.48 -16.31
CA LEU A 292 16.17 -14.36 -15.20
C LEU A 292 16.66 -15.79 -15.40
N SER A 293 17.54 -16.04 -16.37
CA SER A 293 18.14 -17.36 -16.51
C SER A 293 18.88 -17.73 -15.22
N PRO A 294 18.91 -19.01 -14.82
CA PRO A 294 19.68 -19.44 -13.66
C PRO A 294 21.14 -19.00 -13.72
N GLU A 295 21.70 -18.96 -14.93
CA GLU A 295 23.07 -18.51 -15.22
C GLU A 295 23.22 -17.01 -14.94
N PHE A 296 22.34 -16.16 -15.48
CA PHE A 296 22.38 -14.72 -15.23
C PHE A 296 22.16 -14.39 -13.75
N LEU A 297 21.19 -15.04 -13.10
CA LEU A 297 20.94 -14.85 -11.67
C LEU A 297 22.12 -15.29 -10.80
N ALA A 298 22.80 -16.38 -11.16
CA ALA A 298 24.01 -16.84 -10.46
C ALA A 298 25.16 -15.85 -10.64
N ASP A 299 25.35 -15.33 -11.85
CA ASP A 299 26.37 -14.31 -12.15
C ASP A 299 26.11 -13.02 -11.37
N GLN A 300 24.86 -12.55 -11.31
CA GLN A 300 24.47 -11.38 -10.51
C GLN A 300 24.64 -11.62 -9.01
N ALA A 301 24.28 -12.80 -8.50
CA ALA A 301 24.46 -13.14 -7.09
C ALA A 301 25.96 -13.14 -6.68
N ALA A 302 26.85 -13.48 -7.61
CA ALA A 302 28.29 -13.46 -7.40
C ALA A 302 28.92 -12.05 -7.40
N LEU A 303 28.23 -11.03 -7.93
CA LEU A 303 28.69 -9.65 -7.91
C LEU A 303 28.41 -8.98 -6.55
N PRO A 304 29.28 -8.05 -6.10
CA PRO A 304 28.97 -7.14 -4.99
C PRO A 304 27.64 -6.42 -5.24
N GLU A 305 26.84 -6.19 -4.20
CA GLU A 305 25.49 -5.61 -4.33
C GLU A 305 25.46 -4.32 -5.16
N ALA A 306 26.44 -3.44 -4.97
CA ALA A 306 26.59 -2.19 -5.73
C ALA A 306 26.83 -2.38 -7.24
N GLN A 307 27.23 -3.57 -7.68
CA GLN A 307 27.55 -3.90 -9.07
C GLN A 307 26.48 -4.78 -9.73
N ARG A 308 25.41 -5.12 -9.01
CA ARG A 308 24.32 -5.94 -9.55
C ARG A 308 23.42 -5.11 -10.47
N ILE A 309 23.07 -5.67 -11.61
CA ILE A 309 22.12 -5.10 -12.57
C ILE A 309 20.71 -5.24 -12.00
N LYS A 310 20.12 -4.13 -11.53
CA LYS A 310 18.78 -4.08 -10.90
C LYS A 310 17.63 -3.82 -11.87
N ILE A 311 17.85 -3.98 -13.18
CA ILE A 311 16.87 -3.61 -14.24
C ILE A 311 15.56 -4.42 -14.16
N ASN A 312 15.54 -5.57 -13.47
CA ASN A 312 14.35 -6.44 -13.36
C ASN A 312 13.95 -6.74 -11.91
N TYR A 313 14.27 -5.87 -10.96
CA TYR A 313 13.85 -6.05 -9.56
C TYR A 313 12.81 -5.01 -9.19
N ASP A 314 11.83 -5.41 -8.40
CA ASP A 314 10.88 -4.47 -7.81
C ASP A 314 11.47 -3.77 -6.58
N ALA A 315 10.73 -2.81 -6.04
CA ALA A 315 11.16 -2.01 -4.90
C ALA A 315 11.52 -2.85 -3.66
N TRP A 316 11.03 -4.10 -3.57
CA TRP A 316 11.31 -5.02 -2.46
C TRP A 316 12.49 -5.95 -2.75
N GLY A 317 13.21 -5.75 -3.85
CA GLY A 317 14.34 -6.59 -4.25
C GLY A 317 13.91 -7.95 -4.81
N GLU A 318 12.64 -8.12 -5.18
CA GLU A 318 12.15 -9.35 -5.80
C GLU A 318 12.23 -9.26 -7.33
N PRO A 319 12.56 -10.36 -8.03
CA PRO A 319 12.51 -10.38 -9.49
C PRO A 319 11.11 -10.02 -10.02
N ALA A 320 11.07 -9.05 -10.91
CA ALA A 320 9.88 -8.50 -11.54
C ALA A 320 10.06 -8.46 -13.07
N PRO A 321 10.05 -9.64 -13.74
CA PRO A 321 10.13 -9.68 -15.20
C PRO A 321 8.95 -8.98 -15.84
N ALA A 322 9.19 -8.44 -17.03
CA ALA A 322 8.13 -7.98 -17.92
C ALA A 322 7.14 -9.12 -18.19
N ALA A 323 5.85 -8.78 -18.19
CA ALA A 323 4.80 -9.75 -18.41
C ALA A 323 4.90 -10.40 -19.81
N ASP A 324 4.67 -11.71 -19.86
CA ASP A 324 4.29 -12.40 -21.10
C ASP A 324 2.87 -11.98 -21.47
N ILE A 325 2.76 -11.05 -22.43
CA ILE A 325 1.48 -10.53 -22.91
C ILE A 325 0.73 -11.64 -23.67
N THR A 326 1.47 -12.53 -24.34
CA THR A 326 0.92 -13.67 -25.09
C THR A 326 0.32 -14.75 -24.20
N ALA A 327 0.71 -14.81 -22.92
CA ALA A 327 0.08 -15.68 -21.92
C ALA A 327 -1.34 -15.23 -21.55
N ARG A 328 -1.74 -14.00 -21.92
CA ARG A 328 -3.09 -13.43 -21.71
C ARG A 328 -3.47 -13.28 -20.23
N MET A 329 -2.48 -13.36 -19.33
CA MET A 329 -2.61 -13.31 -17.86
C MET A 329 -2.09 -11.98 -17.31
N LEU A 330 -2.67 -10.87 -17.78
CA LEU A 330 -2.32 -9.54 -17.26
C LEU A 330 -2.80 -9.41 -15.80
N HIS A 331 -1.86 -9.30 -14.86
CA HIS A 331 -2.14 -9.25 -13.43
C HIS A 331 -3.02 -8.05 -13.05
N GLY A 332 -2.76 -6.88 -13.64
CA GLY A 332 -3.45 -5.61 -13.36
C GLY A 332 -4.83 -5.45 -13.99
N GLY A 333 -5.24 -6.38 -14.86
CA GLY A 333 -6.52 -6.31 -15.59
C GLY A 333 -6.36 -6.40 -17.10
N ARG A 334 -7.49 -6.63 -17.79
CA ARG A 334 -7.55 -6.82 -19.25
C ARG A 334 -8.49 -5.83 -19.94
N ARG A 335 -9.15 -4.92 -19.20
CA ARG A 335 -9.95 -3.88 -19.83
C ARG A 335 -9.02 -2.90 -20.54
N PRO A 336 -9.44 -2.28 -21.66
CA PRO A 336 -8.64 -1.24 -22.31
C PRO A 336 -8.17 -0.16 -21.33
N ILE A 337 -9.04 0.31 -20.43
CA ILE A 337 -8.68 1.29 -19.39
C ILE A 337 -7.66 0.76 -18.36
N ASP A 338 -7.70 -0.53 -18.02
CA ASP A 338 -6.74 -1.11 -17.08
C ASP A 338 -5.35 -1.10 -17.74
N ILE A 339 -5.27 -1.47 -19.03
CA ILE A 339 -4.03 -1.48 -19.82
C ILE A 339 -3.53 -0.05 -20.03
N TYR A 340 -4.41 0.87 -20.42
CA TYR A 340 -4.11 2.30 -20.60
C TYR A 340 -3.41 2.85 -19.37
N ARG A 341 -3.98 2.64 -18.17
CA ARG A 341 -3.41 3.12 -16.92
C ARG A 341 -2.03 2.52 -16.62
N ARG A 342 -1.74 1.29 -17.02
CA ARG A 342 -0.40 0.69 -16.79
C ARG A 342 0.66 1.25 -17.73
N ILE A 343 0.26 1.67 -18.93
CA ILE A 343 1.14 2.34 -19.89
C ILE A 343 1.30 3.81 -19.48
N TYR A 344 0.20 4.52 -19.21
CA TYR A 344 0.19 5.94 -18.88
C TYR A 344 0.94 6.23 -17.57
N THR A 345 0.59 5.57 -16.46
CA THR A 345 1.19 5.85 -15.15
C THR A 345 2.35 4.93 -14.80
N GLY A 346 2.63 3.88 -15.58
CA GLY A 346 3.55 2.83 -15.16
C GLY A 346 2.99 1.94 -14.04
N ILE A 347 3.86 1.11 -13.45
CA ILE A 347 3.50 0.17 -12.38
C ILE A 347 4.38 0.47 -11.16
N ASN A 348 3.76 1.02 -10.11
CA ASN A 348 4.44 1.43 -8.87
C ASN A 348 5.35 0.33 -8.31
N GLY A 349 6.57 0.72 -7.98
CA GLY A 349 7.58 -0.14 -7.39
C GLY A 349 8.10 -1.22 -8.34
N THR A 350 7.89 -1.12 -9.65
CA THR A 350 8.51 -2.02 -10.64
C THR A 350 9.32 -1.23 -11.67
N PRO A 351 10.19 -1.88 -12.45
CA PRO A 351 10.92 -1.23 -13.53
C PRO A 351 10.06 -0.77 -14.72
N MET A 352 8.73 -0.99 -14.72
CA MET A 352 7.83 -0.56 -15.80
C MET A 352 7.49 0.94 -15.63
N PRO A 353 8.06 1.84 -16.47
CA PRO A 353 7.92 3.27 -16.29
C PRO A 353 6.56 3.78 -16.79
N ALA A 354 6.28 5.04 -16.48
CA ALA A 354 5.16 5.79 -17.04
C ALA A 354 5.48 6.28 -18.46
N PHE A 355 4.46 6.30 -19.32
CA PHE A 355 4.52 6.85 -20.68
C PHE A 355 3.48 7.97 -20.89
N GLY A 356 2.99 8.59 -19.81
CA GLY A 356 1.93 9.61 -19.88
C GLY A 356 2.30 10.87 -20.65
N GLU A 357 3.59 11.09 -20.93
CA GLU A 357 4.11 12.24 -21.68
C GLU A 357 4.11 12.05 -23.20
N ILE A 358 3.85 10.83 -23.71
CA ILE A 358 3.73 10.60 -25.15
C ILE A 358 2.33 11.00 -25.65
N ASP A 359 2.20 11.10 -26.98
CA ASP A 359 0.93 11.36 -27.64
C ASP A 359 -0.20 10.42 -27.12
N PRO A 360 -1.33 10.97 -26.61
CA PRO A 360 -2.40 10.17 -25.99
C PRO A 360 -3.02 9.11 -26.92
N ASP A 361 -3.14 9.41 -28.21
CA ASP A 361 -3.70 8.46 -29.19
C ASP A 361 -2.71 7.32 -29.45
N THR A 362 -1.42 7.59 -29.41
CA THR A 362 -0.37 6.57 -29.42
C THR A 362 -0.48 5.61 -28.23
N ILE A 363 -0.86 6.09 -27.03
CA ILE A 363 -1.13 5.21 -25.89
C ILE A 363 -2.34 4.31 -26.19
N TRP A 364 -3.41 4.83 -26.77
CA TRP A 364 -4.55 4.02 -27.18
C TRP A 364 -4.20 2.99 -28.26
N HIS A 365 -3.34 3.34 -29.22
CA HIS A 365 -2.84 2.40 -30.20
C HIS A 365 -2.03 1.28 -29.53
N LEU A 366 -1.15 1.60 -28.57
CA LEU A 366 -0.46 0.59 -27.76
C LEU A 366 -1.46 -0.32 -27.02
N VAL A 367 -2.53 0.25 -26.45
CA VAL A 367 -3.62 -0.51 -25.82
C VAL A 367 -4.28 -1.46 -26.83
N HIS A 368 -4.61 -1.00 -28.03
CA HIS A 368 -5.22 -1.83 -29.08
C HIS A 368 -4.30 -2.98 -29.48
N TYR A 369 -2.99 -2.72 -29.64
CA TYR A 369 -2.02 -3.77 -29.89
C TYR A 369 -1.99 -4.83 -28.77
N VAL A 370 -1.92 -4.41 -27.51
CA VAL A 370 -1.94 -5.35 -26.36
C VAL A 370 -3.26 -6.13 -26.31
N VAL A 371 -4.41 -5.47 -26.51
CA VAL A 371 -5.73 -6.10 -26.57
C VAL A 371 -5.78 -7.15 -27.67
N SER A 372 -5.25 -6.85 -28.87
CA SER A 372 -5.23 -7.79 -30.00
C SER A 372 -4.54 -9.11 -29.65
N ILE A 373 -3.37 -9.05 -28.98
CA ILE A 373 -2.63 -10.23 -28.52
C ILE A 373 -3.43 -10.99 -27.47
N VAL A 374 -3.98 -10.26 -26.51
CA VAL A 374 -4.75 -10.81 -25.39
C VAL A 374 -6.07 -11.44 -25.87
N GLU A 375 -6.60 -11.07 -27.02
CA GLU A 375 -7.76 -11.68 -27.67
C GLU A 375 -7.41 -12.88 -28.57
N GLY A 376 -6.12 -13.10 -28.85
CA GLY A 376 -5.61 -14.27 -29.59
C GLY A 376 -5.01 -13.92 -30.95
N GLY A 377 -4.79 -12.64 -31.23
CA GLY A 377 -4.03 -12.16 -32.38
C GLY A 377 -2.55 -12.56 -32.28
N ASP A 378 -1.91 -12.64 -33.45
CA ASP A 378 -0.48 -12.93 -33.55
C ASP A 378 0.35 -11.68 -33.19
N PRO A 379 1.19 -11.71 -32.13
CA PRO A 379 2.00 -10.57 -31.70
C PRO A 379 3.01 -10.10 -32.76
N VAL A 380 3.32 -10.94 -33.75
CA VAL A 380 4.21 -10.56 -34.86
C VAL A 380 3.48 -10.23 -36.17
N ALA A 381 2.14 -10.23 -36.17
CA ALA A 381 1.36 -9.78 -37.32
C ALA A 381 1.48 -8.26 -37.54
N GLY A 382 1.49 -7.83 -38.80
CA GLY A 382 1.71 -6.42 -39.20
C GLY A 382 3.17 -6.09 -39.51
N VAL A 383 3.59 -4.85 -39.26
CA VAL A 383 4.93 -4.30 -39.60
C VAL A 383 6.07 -5.09 -38.92
N PRO A 384 6.89 -5.89 -39.65
CA PRO A 384 7.97 -6.65 -39.03
C PRO A 384 9.02 -5.72 -38.41
N ALA A 385 9.61 -6.09 -37.27
CA ALA A 385 10.62 -5.28 -36.57
C ALA A 385 11.78 -4.88 -37.50
N SER A 386 12.20 -5.78 -38.39
CA SER A 386 13.22 -5.52 -39.41
C SER A 386 12.88 -4.44 -40.45
N SER A 387 11.61 -4.04 -40.54
CA SER A 387 11.13 -3.00 -41.47
C SER A 387 10.93 -1.63 -40.80
N ILE A 388 11.07 -1.57 -39.47
CA ILE A 388 10.99 -0.32 -38.72
C ILE A 388 12.41 0.24 -38.60
N PRO A 389 12.67 1.49 -39.01
CA PRO A 389 13.98 2.10 -38.84
C PRO A 389 14.34 2.14 -37.34
N ASP A 390 15.62 1.89 -37.05
CA ASP A 390 16.13 1.68 -35.70
C ASP A 390 15.79 2.88 -34.79
N ALA A 391 14.84 2.68 -33.88
CA ALA A 391 14.34 3.73 -32.98
C ALA A 391 15.32 4.07 -31.85
N THR A 392 16.46 3.37 -31.78
CA THR A 392 17.56 3.69 -30.86
C THR A 392 18.15 5.08 -31.09
N ALA A 393 17.92 5.71 -32.25
CA ALA A 393 18.35 7.08 -32.54
C ALA A 393 17.52 8.17 -31.83
N ALA A 394 16.30 7.90 -31.37
CA ALA A 394 15.43 8.91 -30.77
C ALA A 394 15.55 9.01 -29.23
N LEU A 395 16.23 8.06 -28.59
CA LEU A 395 16.46 8.01 -27.14
C LEU A 395 17.95 8.20 -26.77
N ALA A 396 18.77 8.65 -27.72
CA ALA A 396 20.22 8.83 -27.57
C ALA A 396 20.65 10.30 -27.76
N THR A 397 19.88 11.20 -27.16
CA THR A 397 20.29 12.52 -26.66
C THR A 397 19.36 12.68 -25.45
N GLU A 398 19.79 12.66 -24.20
CA GLU A 398 20.72 13.60 -23.59
C GLU A 398 21.44 12.92 -22.41
N ASP A 399 22.70 13.29 -22.24
CA ASP A 399 23.63 12.75 -21.27
C ASP A 399 23.20 12.98 -19.82
N ALA A 400 23.65 12.05 -18.98
CA ALA A 400 23.82 12.26 -17.55
C ALA A 400 24.74 13.45 -17.28
N ASP A 401 24.48 14.14 -16.16
CA ASP A 401 25.27 15.24 -15.57
C ASP A 401 24.79 16.66 -15.92
N GLU A 402 23.69 17.09 -15.28
CA GLU A 402 23.55 18.42 -14.65
C GLU A 402 22.17 18.51 -13.97
N THR A 403 22.15 18.74 -12.66
CA THR A 403 20.95 19.25 -11.96
C THR A 403 20.85 20.75 -12.20
N PRO A 404 19.78 21.29 -12.84
CA PRO A 404 19.50 22.71 -12.78
C PRO A 404 18.56 22.99 -11.60
N ALA A 405 19.00 23.90 -10.73
CA ALA A 405 18.20 24.50 -9.69
C ALA A 405 16.94 25.14 -10.27
N ALA A 406 15.82 24.99 -9.57
CA ALA A 406 14.59 25.71 -9.85
C ALA A 406 14.79 27.21 -9.57
N GLU A 407 14.54 28.05 -10.57
CA GLU A 407 14.29 29.48 -10.39
C GLU A 407 12.79 29.77 -10.56
N PRO A 408 12.23 30.76 -9.84
CA PRO A 408 10.80 30.92 -9.65
C PRO A 408 10.13 31.55 -10.88
N ILE A 409 8.90 31.12 -11.17
CA ILE A 409 8.06 31.68 -12.22
C ILE A 409 7.11 32.68 -11.57
N ASP A 410 7.29 33.96 -11.89
CA ASP A 410 6.40 35.07 -11.53
C ASP A 410 5.02 34.92 -12.21
N GLU A 411 3.97 35.16 -11.43
CA GLU A 411 2.57 35.21 -11.85
C GLU A 411 2.23 36.55 -12.56
N GLU A 412 1.56 36.50 -13.70
CA GLU A 412 0.61 37.56 -14.11
C GLU A 412 -0.53 36.95 -14.97
N PRO A 413 -1.79 37.42 -14.82
CA PRO A 413 -2.97 36.73 -15.35
C PRO A 413 -3.33 37.21 -16.77
N ALA A 414 -3.87 36.30 -17.58
CA ALA A 414 -4.45 36.61 -18.89
C ALA A 414 -5.96 36.89 -18.77
N GLU A 415 -6.37 38.05 -19.29
CA GLU A 415 -7.75 38.54 -19.38
C GLU A 415 -8.59 37.76 -20.42
N GLU A 416 -9.86 37.52 -20.09
CA GLU A 416 -10.89 36.96 -20.98
C GLU A 416 -11.49 38.05 -21.89
N GLU A 417 -11.74 37.73 -23.17
CA GLU A 417 -12.69 38.46 -24.02
C GLU A 417 -13.81 37.53 -24.52
N PRO A 418 -15.09 37.96 -24.52
CA PRO A 418 -16.22 37.12 -24.86
C PRO A 418 -16.60 37.22 -26.34
N VAL A 419 -17.03 36.11 -26.96
CA VAL A 419 -17.67 36.13 -28.29
C VAL A 419 -19.04 35.44 -28.24
N VAL A 420 -19.99 36.16 -28.83
CA VAL A 420 -21.45 36.05 -28.76
C VAL A 420 -22.01 34.95 -29.67
N GLU A 421 -23.15 34.40 -29.25
CA GLU A 421 -24.00 33.42 -29.94
C GLU A 421 -24.54 33.85 -31.32
N GLU A 422 -24.87 32.88 -32.17
CA GLU A 422 -26.11 32.92 -32.97
C GLU A 422 -26.78 31.53 -33.03
N THR A 423 -28.09 31.51 -32.75
CA THR A 423 -29.03 30.39 -32.90
C THR A 423 -29.84 30.53 -34.19
N PRO A 424 -30.55 29.46 -34.62
CA PRO A 424 -31.90 29.70 -35.12
C PRO A 424 -32.97 28.75 -34.53
N THR A 425 -34.13 29.36 -34.27
CA THR A 425 -35.49 28.88 -34.00
C THR A 425 -36.08 28.04 -35.16
N GLU A 426 -37.10 27.17 -35.06
CA GLU A 426 -38.43 27.24 -34.40
C GLU A 426 -39.04 25.85 -34.00
N GLU A 427 -39.95 25.96 -33.01
CA GLU A 427 -40.98 25.14 -32.32
C GLU A 427 -42.09 24.38 -33.14
N PRO A 428 -43.20 23.83 -32.55
CA PRO A 428 -43.38 22.91 -31.40
C PRO A 428 -44.51 21.84 -31.62
N ALA A 429 -44.75 20.94 -30.65
CA ALA A 429 -46.10 20.39 -30.39
C ALA A 429 -46.23 19.85 -28.95
N ALA A 430 -47.28 20.32 -28.26
CA ALA A 430 -47.63 20.09 -26.85
C ALA A 430 -48.38 18.77 -26.60
N GLU A 431 -48.36 18.27 -25.35
CA GLU A 431 -49.50 18.28 -24.40
C GLU A 431 -49.17 17.49 -23.10
N THR A 432 -49.30 18.16 -21.95
CA THR A 432 -49.40 17.61 -20.58
C THR A 432 -50.89 17.67 -20.13
N PRO A 433 -51.36 17.01 -19.04
CA PRO A 433 -51.13 17.45 -17.64
C PRO A 433 -51.10 16.31 -16.56
N ALA A 434 -50.24 16.37 -15.53
CA ALA A 434 -50.42 16.93 -14.17
C ALA A 434 -51.09 15.99 -13.14
N GLU A 435 -50.44 15.78 -11.98
CA GLU A 435 -50.96 16.19 -10.65
C GLU A 435 -49.89 16.00 -9.54
N GLU A 436 -49.67 17.09 -8.81
CA GLU A 436 -48.97 17.24 -7.52
C GLU A 436 -50.06 17.35 -6.41
N PRO A 437 -49.80 17.36 -5.07
CA PRO A 437 -49.02 18.46 -4.47
C PRO A 437 -48.18 18.14 -3.21
N ALA A 438 -47.29 19.09 -2.95
CA ALA A 438 -46.52 19.32 -1.74
C ALA A 438 -47.38 19.73 -0.52
N ALA A 439 -46.78 19.63 0.67
CA ALA A 439 -47.23 20.31 1.89
C ALA A 439 -46.07 21.11 2.49
N ASP A 440 -46.39 22.37 2.80
CA ASP A 440 -45.51 23.47 3.22
C ASP A 440 -45.47 23.70 4.75
N GLU A 441 -44.45 24.48 5.14
CA GLU A 441 -44.31 25.42 6.27
C GLU A 441 -43.65 24.97 7.60
N PRO A 442 -43.00 25.88 8.38
CA PRO A 442 -42.37 27.17 8.00
C PRO A 442 -40.95 27.39 8.58
N VAL A 443 -40.21 28.31 7.95
CA VAL A 443 -38.96 28.89 8.44
C VAL A 443 -39.28 30.02 9.44
N ALA A 444 -38.61 30.01 10.59
CA ALA A 444 -38.66 31.09 11.57
C ALA A 444 -37.49 32.05 11.36
N ASP A 445 -37.81 33.34 11.49
CA ASP A 445 -36.95 34.50 11.24
C ASP A 445 -36.44 35.12 12.55
N GLU A 446 -35.27 35.75 12.46
CA GLU A 446 -34.64 36.78 13.33
C GLU A 446 -33.92 36.41 14.65
N PRO A 447 -32.95 37.23 15.15
CA PRO A 447 -32.21 38.34 14.53
C PRO A 447 -30.67 38.29 14.71
N ALA A 448 -29.98 39.15 13.95
CA ALA A 448 -28.58 39.50 14.11
C ALA A 448 -28.30 40.24 15.43
N THR A 449 -27.20 39.90 16.09
CA THR A 449 -26.60 40.69 17.18
C THR A 449 -25.13 40.96 16.88
N GLU A 450 -24.78 42.25 17.00
CA GLU A 450 -23.48 42.85 16.71
C GLU A 450 -22.33 42.32 17.58
N GLU A 451 -21.14 42.22 16.96
CA GLU A 451 -19.84 42.05 17.63
C GLU A 451 -19.45 43.30 18.43
N PRO A 452 -18.80 43.16 19.60
CA PRO A 452 -17.92 44.18 20.12
C PRO A 452 -16.45 43.81 19.89
N ALA A 453 -15.76 44.69 19.19
CA ALA A 453 -14.30 44.74 19.07
C ALA A 453 -13.64 44.85 20.46
N THR A 454 -12.54 44.11 20.65
CA THR A 454 -11.58 44.36 21.73
C THR A 454 -10.18 44.49 21.16
N GLU A 455 -9.56 45.62 21.51
CA GLU A 455 -8.25 46.11 21.09
C GLU A 455 -7.09 45.18 21.49
N GLU A 456 -6.15 44.97 20.57
CA GLU A 456 -4.79 44.49 20.84
C GLU A 456 -3.96 45.58 21.56
N PRO A 457 -3.16 45.26 22.58
CA PRO A 457 -2.05 46.09 22.96
C PRO A 457 -0.74 45.59 22.32
N ALA A 458 -0.14 46.47 21.53
CA ALA A 458 1.22 46.39 21.04
C ALA A 458 2.24 46.31 22.21
N VAL A 459 3.26 45.46 22.07
CA VAL A 459 4.50 45.53 22.85
C VAL A 459 5.70 45.41 21.92
N GLU A 460 6.62 46.35 22.12
CA GLU A 460 7.79 46.72 21.31
C GLU A 460 8.89 45.65 21.25
N GLU A 461 9.52 45.52 20.08
CA GLU A 461 10.89 45.02 19.93
C GLU A 461 11.90 45.95 20.63
N PRO A 462 13.02 45.40 21.10
CA PRO A 462 14.28 46.13 20.99
C PRO A 462 15.34 45.35 20.21
N ALA A 463 15.96 46.10 19.31
CA ALA A 463 17.09 45.73 18.48
C ALA A 463 18.41 45.52 19.25
N ALA A 464 19.33 44.86 18.54
CA ALA A 464 20.67 44.43 18.87
C ALA A 464 21.62 45.47 19.50
N GLU A 465 22.54 44.97 20.34
CA GLU A 465 23.91 45.49 20.50
C GLU A 465 24.92 44.33 20.71
N GLN A 466 25.94 44.24 19.85
CA GLN A 466 27.24 43.64 20.18
C GLN A 466 28.16 44.74 20.74
N PRO A 467 29.20 44.45 21.57
CA PRO A 467 30.52 44.18 20.98
C PRO A 467 31.48 43.22 21.75
N ALA A 468 32.42 42.67 20.95
CA ALA A 468 33.78 42.12 21.16
C ALA A 468 34.47 42.10 22.54
N GLU A 469 35.21 41.02 22.85
CA GLU A 469 36.70 40.94 22.79
C GLU A 469 37.25 39.55 23.18
N GLU A 470 38.32 39.15 22.49
CA GLU A 470 39.19 37.98 22.68
C GLU A 470 40.08 38.12 23.94
N PRO A 471 40.66 37.03 24.51
CA PRO A 471 42.06 36.75 24.14
C PRO A 471 42.53 35.28 24.13
N ALA A 472 43.34 34.96 23.12
CA ALA A 472 44.65 34.28 23.13
C ALA A 472 44.99 33.15 24.15
N ALA A 473 45.19 31.96 23.58
CA ALA A 473 46.35 31.04 23.64
C ALA A 473 47.02 30.64 24.98
N GLU A 474 47.09 29.33 25.21
CA GLU A 474 48.33 28.65 25.66
C GLU A 474 48.31 27.15 25.28
N GLU A 475 49.30 26.73 24.48
CA GLU A 475 49.75 25.34 24.28
C GLU A 475 50.62 24.92 25.47
N PRO A 476 50.78 23.62 25.81
CA PRO A 476 52.01 22.98 25.31
C PRO A 476 51.98 21.45 25.08
N ALA A 477 52.86 21.06 24.14
CA ALA A 477 53.86 19.99 24.20
C ALA A 477 53.45 18.51 24.02
N ALA A 478 53.88 17.99 22.87
CA ALA A 478 54.19 16.59 22.60
C ALA A 478 55.37 16.05 23.46
N ALA A 479 55.34 14.77 23.82
CA ALA A 479 56.45 13.82 23.58
C ALA A 479 56.10 12.36 23.99
N GLU A 480 56.69 11.45 23.20
CA GLU A 480 57.09 10.05 23.49
C GLU A 480 56.12 8.89 23.18
N GLU A 481 56.36 8.26 22.01
CA GLU A 481 56.24 6.82 21.81
C GLU A 481 57.28 6.05 22.65
N PRO A 482 57.05 4.76 22.91
CA PRO A 482 57.98 3.79 22.30
C PRO A 482 57.34 2.49 21.77
N ALA A 483 57.76 2.13 20.56
CA ALA A 483 58.30 0.84 20.10
C ALA A 483 57.74 -0.51 20.62
N THR A 484 57.14 -1.24 19.66
CA THR A 484 57.37 -2.66 19.28
C THR A 484 57.45 -3.76 20.34
N GLU A 485 56.56 -4.76 20.25
CA GLU A 485 56.96 -6.16 20.40
C GLU A 485 56.13 -7.09 19.50
N GLU A 486 56.88 -7.92 18.77
CA GLU A 486 56.51 -8.94 17.81
C GLU A 486 56.20 -10.26 18.55
N ALA A 487 55.09 -10.93 18.24
CA ALA A 487 54.87 -12.33 18.63
C ALA A 487 54.22 -13.11 17.49
N ALA A 488 54.94 -14.17 17.10
CA ALA A 488 54.71 -15.09 16.00
C ALA A 488 53.63 -16.17 16.33
N PRO A 489 53.28 -17.07 15.38
CA PRO A 489 51.99 -17.78 15.32
C PRO A 489 52.00 -19.15 16.04
N ALA A 490 50.81 -19.69 16.29
CA ALA A 490 50.60 -21.08 16.71
C ALA A 490 49.93 -21.90 15.58
N ASP A 491 50.66 -22.88 15.07
CA ASP A 491 50.19 -24.08 14.38
C ASP A 491 49.36 -24.96 15.34
N THR A 492 48.19 -25.44 14.93
CA THR A 492 47.84 -26.87 14.71
C THR A 492 46.34 -27.08 14.51
#